data_AF-A0A9D5ABM7-F1
#
_entry.id   AF-A0A9D5ABM7-F1
#
_cell.length_a   1.000
_cell.length_b   1.000
_cell.length_c   1.000
_cell.angle_alpha   90.00
_cell.angle_beta   90.00
_cell.angle_gamma   90.00
#
_symmetry.space_group_name_H-M   'P 1'
#
loop_
_entity.id
_entity.type
_entity.pdbx_description
1 polymer ?
#
loop_
_entity_poly.entity_id
_entity_poly.type
_entity_poly.pdbx_seq_one_letter_code
_entity_poly.pdbx_strand_id
1 'polypeptide(L)'
;MAESKESSRKREKTMLDQEPSCSNLISQFDDFFIDDSKKVGEKRGRVKADANVDKLPKEIRPPSQWFSVYNARKPMKQRYHYNLNDEILLQHFEKGISDKLRISCVSCCSNLWAIIMDAETDYTDQICKLSPLFLPKKWILEQWNKNFFITSFAGSETRNSLLVMSKGVMYTQQSYKVSRSFPYIWINKKWKEDFHVTSMGTAGNRWCIVMSRNAGFSDQVVELDFLYPSEVIQRRLDEGYMITATAASLAQSAVILSIPSNKPGDENETQETLVTPKFPSAHVKEKWPKNLYLSHLCNGPTVC
;
A
#
# COMPACT_ATOMS: atom_id res chain seq x y z
N MET A 1 22.65 56.65 -26.52
CA MET A 1 21.99 56.33 -25.23
C MET A 1 20.97 55.19 -25.43
N ALA A 2 21.42 54.08 -26.04
CA ALA A 2 20.54 52.99 -26.47
C ALA A 2 21.22 51.61 -26.44
N GLU A 3 22.22 51.41 -25.56
CA GLU A 3 22.89 50.09 -25.40
C GLU A 3 22.82 49.53 -23.96
N SER A 4 22.19 50.26 -23.02
CA SER A 4 22.11 49.82 -21.61
C SER A 4 20.79 49.13 -21.23
N LYS A 5 19.77 49.10 -22.11
CA LYS A 5 18.46 48.48 -21.78
C LYS A 5 18.27 47.06 -22.35
N GLU A 6 19.17 46.61 -23.21
CA GLU A 6 19.08 45.26 -23.80
C GLU A 6 19.92 44.21 -23.04
N SER A 7 20.89 44.67 -22.24
CA SER A 7 21.67 43.82 -21.31
C SER A 7 20.84 43.37 -20.09
N SER A 8 19.88 44.18 -19.64
CA SER A 8 19.03 43.87 -18.49
C SER A 8 17.91 42.87 -18.81
N ARG A 9 17.44 42.80 -20.07
CA ARG A 9 16.45 41.77 -20.51
C ARG A 9 17.08 40.42 -20.85
N LYS A 10 18.41 40.34 -21.01
CA LYS A 10 19.15 39.08 -21.20
C LYS A 10 19.64 38.45 -19.88
N ARG A 11 19.51 39.14 -18.74
CA ARG A 11 19.87 38.62 -17.41
C ARG A 11 18.69 38.13 -16.57
N GLU A 12 17.46 38.34 -17.04
CA GLU A 12 16.23 37.96 -16.34
C GLU A 12 15.53 36.73 -16.96
N LYS A 13 16.22 36.00 -17.85
CA LYS A 13 15.66 34.83 -18.56
C LYS A 13 16.46 33.54 -18.39
N THR A 14 17.25 33.44 -17.32
CA THR A 14 18.11 32.27 -17.04
C THR A 14 17.99 31.76 -15.60
N MET A 15 16.80 31.83 -15.01
CA MET A 15 16.48 31.32 -13.66
C MET A 15 15.18 30.51 -13.62
N LEU A 16 14.84 29.83 -14.71
CA LEU A 16 13.84 28.76 -14.75
C LEU A 16 14.41 27.67 -15.65
N ASP A 17 15.24 26.82 -15.07
CA ASP A 17 15.57 25.47 -15.52
C ASP A 17 16.64 24.90 -14.59
N GLN A 18 16.22 24.52 -13.39
CA GLN A 18 16.86 23.44 -12.65
C GLN A 18 15.75 22.63 -12.00
N GLU A 19 15.17 21.72 -12.79
CA GLU A 19 14.51 20.55 -12.22
C GLU A 19 15.51 19.86 -11.28
N PRO A 20 15.13 19.50 -10.04
CA PRO A 20 16.01 18.79 -9.15
C PRO A 20 16.30 17.41 -9.74
N SER A 21 17.48 17.27 -10.36
CA SER A 21 18.05 16.00 -10.78
C SER A 21 18.03 15.01 -9.61
N CYS A 22 17.44 13.83 -9.84
CA CYS A 22 17.34 12.71 -8.89
C CYS A 22 18.69 12.11 -8.44
N SER A 23 19.82 12.72 -8.79
CA SER A 23 21.17 12.22 -8.49
C SER A 23 21.53 12.24 -7.00
N ASN A 24 20.75 12.89 -6.13
CA ASN A 24 21.07 13.01 -4.70
C ASN A 24 20.30 12.05 -3.77
N LEU A 25 19.60 11.02 -4.29
CA LEU A 25 18.76 10.12 -3.49
C LEU A 25 19.43 8.86 -2.93
N ILE A 26 20.76 8.79 -2.88
CA ILE A 26 21.46 7.65 -2.25
C ILE A 26 21.90 8.05 -0.84
N SER A 27 20.98 8.00 0.13
CA SER A 27 21.35 7.97 1.55
C SER A 27 21.38 6.52 2.04
N GLN A 28 22.60 6.00 2.14
CA GLN A 28 23.08 4.94 3.05
C GLN A 28 22.17 3.71 3.24
N PHE A 29 22.48 2.65 2.51
CA PHE A 29 22.08 1.29 2.86
C PHE A 29 23.34 0.50 3.22
N ASP A 30 23.63 0.47 4.51
CA ASP A 30 24.26 -0.66 5.17
C ASP A 30 23.80 -0.61 6.62
N ASP A 31 23.12 -1.67 7.07
CA ASP A 31 23.36 -2.15 8.42
C ASP A 31 22.99 -3.63 8.52
N PHE A 32 24.01 -4.33 8.96
CA PHE A 32 24.18 -5.75 9.16
C PHE A 32 23.04 -6.44 9.91
N PHE A 33 22.79 -7.69 9.52
CA PHE A 33 22.05 -8.66 10.32
C PHE A 33 22.79 -8.91 11.64
N ILE A 34 22.14 -8.60 12.76
CA ILE A 34 22.47 -9.18 14.06
C ILE A 34 21.19 -9.83 14.58
N ASP A 35 21.19 -11.17 14.52
CA ASP A 35 20.29 -12.05 15.26
C ASP A 35 20.75 -12.07 16.71
N ASP A 36 19.94 -11.53 17.61
CA ASP A 36 20.20 -11.56 19.05
C ASP A 36 19.02 -12.23 19.76
N SER A 37 18.81 -13.52 19.46
CA SER A 37 17.99 -14.40 20.28
C SER A 37 18.78 -14.88 21.50
N LYS A 38 18.70 -14.11 22.60
CA LYS A 38 19.19 -14.57 23.91
C LYS A 38 18.39 -15.76 24.40
N LYS A 39 19.07 -16.91 24.44
CA LYS A 39 18.70 -18.15 25.12
C LYS A 39 18.63 -17.91 26.64
N VAL A 40 17.54 -18.36 27.26
CA VAL A 40 17.56 -18.83 28.65
C VAL A 40 16.93 -20.23 28.63
N GLY A 41 17.74 -21.21 28.99
CA GLY A 41 17.33 -22.60 29.09
C GLY A 41 16.91 -22.94 30.51
N GLU A 42 15.98 -23.88 30.64
CA GLU A 42 15.88 -24.72 31.83
C GLU A 42 15.52 -26.16 31.45
N LYS A 43 15.99 -27.07 32.30
CA LYS A 43 16.40 -28.45 32.00
C LYS A 43 15.34 -29.49 32.35
N ARG A 44 15.40 -30.60 31.59
CA ARG A 44 15.16 -32.02 31.94
C ARG A 44 13.72 -32.51 32.13
N GLY A 45 13.36 -33.46 31.26
CA GLY A 45 12.35 -34.50 31.50
C GLY A 45 12.33 -35.49 30.33
N ARG A 46 13.15 -36.55 30.40
CA ARG A 46 13.21 -37.63 29.40
C ARG A 46 12.00 -38.55 29.62
N VAL A 47 10.99 -38.49 28.76
CA VAL A 47 9.89 -39.47 28.73
C VAL A 47 9.93 -40.22 27.40
N LYS A 48 9.77 -41.53 27.50
CA LYS A 48 9.95 -42.53 26.45
C LYS A 48 8.93 -42.33 25.32
N ALA A 49 9.38 -42.66 24.11
CA ALA A 49 8.59 -42.67 22.90
C ALA A 49 7.59 -43.82 22.93
N ASP A 50 6.30 -43.48 22.92
CA ASP A 50 5.25 -44.36 22.42
C ASP A 50 4.71 -43.76 21.12
N ALA A 51 4.81 -44.56 20.06
CA ALA A 51 4.37 -44.22 18.72
C ALA A 51 2.84 -44.31 18.67
N ASN A 52 2.17 -43.17 18.84
CA ASN A 52 0.83 -42.96 18.31
C ASN A 52 0.93 -41.84 17.28
N VAL A 53 0.57 -42.14 16.04
CA VAL A 53 0.46 -41.14 14.96
C VAL A 53 -0.81 -40.33 15.24
N ASP A 54 -0.72 -39.48 16.26
CA ASP A 54 -1.71 -38.44 16.51
C ASP A 54 -1.59 -37.46 15.34
N LYS A 55 -2.67 -37.39 14.54
CA LYS A 55 -2.87 -36.33 13.58
C LYS A 55 -2.71 -35.01 14.34
N LEU A 56 -1.66 -34.26 14.03
CA LEU A 56 -1.50 -32.87 14.45
C LEU A 56 -2.87 -32.17 14.32
N PRO A 57 -3.36 -31.49 15.38
CA PRO A 57 -4.63 -30.79 15.30
C PRO A 57 -4.62 -29.90 14.06
N LYS A 58 -5.65 -30.01 13.22
CA LYS A 58 -5.85 -29.07 12.11
C LYS A 58 -5.94 -27.69 12.75
N GLU A 59 -4.92 -26.88 12.54
CA GLU A 59 -4.87 -25.48 12.93
C GLU A 59 -6.16 -24.82 12.43
N ILE A 60 -7.08 -24.49 13.35
CA ILE A 60 -8.37 -23.86 13.02
C ILE A 60 -8.05 -22.43 12.62
N ARG A 61 -7.83 -22.22 11.32
CA ARG A 61 -7.55 -20.90 10.77
C ARG A 61 -8.87 -20.13 10.63
N PRO A 62 -8.93 -18.87 11.08
CA PRO A 62 -10.11 -18.03 10.83
C PRO A 62 -10.33 -17.88 9.32
N PRO A 63 -11.59 -17.80 8.86
CA PRO A 63 -11.88 -17.63 7.44
C PRO A 63 -11.33 -16.29 6.94
N SER A 64 -10.69 -16.30 5.78
CA SER A 64 -10.26 -15.06 5.12
C SER A 64 -11.46 -14.33 4.54
N GLN A 65 -11.62 -13.04 4.84
CA GLN A 65 -12.68 -12.19 4.32
C GLN A 65 -12.10 -10.97 3.60
N TRP A 66 -12.90 -10.35 2.74
CA TRP A 66 -12.57 -9.10 2.07
C TRP A 66 -12.91 -7.93 2.98
N PHE A 67 -11.89 -7.16 3.33
CA PHE A 67 -12.03 -5.86 3.96
C PHE A 67 -11.98 -4.78 2.87
N SER A 68 -13.04 -3.99 2.77
CA SER A 68 -13.22 -2.97 1.75
C SER A 68 -13.46 -1.62 2.39
N VAL A 69 -12.74 -0.62 1.90
CA VAL A 69 -12.88 0.77 2.33
C VAL A 69 -13.45 1.58 1.16
N TYR A 70 -14.46 2.38 1.44
CA TYR A 70 -15.11 3.28 0.50
C TYR A 70 -14.94 4.70 0.98
N ASN A 71 -14.52 5.59 0.09
CA ASN A 71 -14.44 7.01 0.37
C ASN A 71 -15.50 7.73 -0.47
N ALA A 72 -16.19 8.69 0.13
CA ALA A 72 -16.99 9.65 -0.61
C ALA A 72 -16.08 10.53 -1.46
N ARG A 73 -16.41 10.69 -2.74
CA ARG A 73 -15.64 11.51 -3.69
C ARG A 73 -16.58 12.24 -4.64
N LYS A 74 -16.04 13.15 -5.45
CA LYS A 74 -16.78 13.71 -6.58
C LYS A 74 -17.15 12.59 -7.57
N PRO A 75 -18.27 12.71 -8.30
CA PRO A 75 -18.68 11.68 -9.25
C PRO A 75 -17.57 11.39 -10.26
N MET A 76 -17.02 10.18 -10.21
CA MET A 76 -15.94 9.73 -11.09
C MET A 76 -16.22 8.35 -11.69
N LYS A 77 -15.50 8.04 -12.78
CA LYS A 77 -15.51 6.70 -13.38
C LYS A 77 -14.54 5.80 -12.61
N GLN A 78 -15.06 4.75 -12.01
CA GLN A 78 -14.28 3.68 -11.37
C GLN A 78 -14.56 2.35 -12.06
N ARG A 79 -13.54 1.49 -12.16
CA ARG A 79 -13.64 0.13 -12.66
C ARG A 79 -12.92 -0.81 -11.69
N TYR A 80 -13.53 -1.95 -11.40
CA TYR A 80 -12.88 -3.01 -10.66
C TYR A 80 -12.80 -4.27 -11.51
N HIS A 81 -11.75 -5.04 -11.29
CA HIS A 81 -11.59 -6.40 -11.79
C HIS A 81 -11.07 -7.28 -10.66
N TYR A 82 -11.58 -8.50 -10.57
CA TYR A 82 -11.20 -9.46 -9.53
C TYR A 82 -11.21 -10.87 -10.12
N ASN A 83 -10.63 -11.83 -9.39
CA ASN A 83 -10.41 -13.19 -9.88
C ASN A 83 -9.53 -13.23 -11.14
N LEU A 84 -8.57 -12.31 -11.26
CA LEU A 84 -7.67 -12.22 -12.39
C LEU A 84 -6.47 -13.15 -12.23
N ASN A 85 -6.10 -13.84 -13.32
CA ASN A 85 -4.79 -14.45 -13.46
C ASN A 85 -3.80 -13.46 -14.08
N ASP A 86 -2.53 -13.85 -14.17
CA ASP A 86 -1.43 -12.99 -14.66
C ASP A 86 -1.65 -12.50 -16.10
N GLU A 87 -2.16 -13.36 -16.99
CA GLU A 87 -2.36 -13.04 -18.41
C GLU A 87 -3.48 -12.02 -18.65
N ILE A 88 -4.64 -12.26 -18.02
CA ILE A 88 -5.83 -11.41 -18.19
C ILE A 88 -5.63 -10.07 -17.49
N LEU A 89 -4.82 -10.03 -16.43
CA LEU A 89 -4.52 -8.80 -15.71
C LEU A 89 -3.86 -7.75 -16.60
N LEU A 90 -2.88 -8.14 -17.40
CA LEU A 90 -2.19 -7.20 -18.30
C LEU A 90 -3.14 -6.63 -19.36
N GLN A 91 -4.06 -7.46 -19.88
CA GLN A 91 -5.08 -7.00 -20.83
C GLN A 91 -6.01 -5.94 -20.21
N HIS A 92 -6.46 -6.16 -18.96
CA HIS A 92 -7.28 -5.17 -18.26
C HIS A 92 -6.52 -3.90 -17.90
N PHE A 93 -5.24 -4.03 -17.56
CA PHE A 93 -4.37 -2.88 -17.33
C PHE A 93 -4.27 -2.00 -18.58
N GLU A 94 -3.89 -2.58 -19.73
CA GLU A 94 -3.77 -1.86 -21.00
C GLU A 94 -5.09 -1.22 -21.43
N LYS A 95 -6.20 -1.96 -21.33
CA LYS A 95 -7.53 -1.43 -21.61
C LYS A 95 -7.90 -0.28 -20.69
N GLY A 96 -7.58 -0.37 -19.40
CA GLY A 96 -7.82 0.71 -18.45
C GLY A 96 -7.01 1.96 -18.79
N ILE A 97 -5.73 1.82 -19.14
CA ILE A 97 -4.88 2.94 -19.59
C ILE A 97 -5.49 3.63 -20.83
N SER A 98 -5.95 2.85 -21.82
CA SER A 98 -6.63 3.35 -23.01
C SER A 98 -7.93 4.11 -22.67
N ASP A 99 -8.66 3.62 -21.67
CA ASP A 99 -9.89 4.23 -21.15
C ASP A 99 -9.66 5.40 -20.19
N LYS A 100 -8.41 5.87 -20.03
CA LYS A 100 -7.99 6.92 -19.08
C LYS A 100 -8.28 6.58 -17.61
N LEU A 101 -8.21 5.30 -17.27
CA LEU A 101 -8.26 4.81 -15.90
C LEU A 101 -6.86 4.41 -15.45
N ARG A 102 -6.57 4.63 -14.16
CA ARG A 102 -5.29 4.31 -13.53
C ARG A 102 -5.55 3.39 -12.35
N ILE A 103 -4.70 2.37 -12.15
CA ILE A 103 -4.80 1.50 -10.98
C ILE A 103 -4.54 2.34 -9.73
N SER A 104 -5.52 2.40 -8.83
CA SER A 104 -5.41 3.07 -7.53
C SER A 104 -5.14 2.08 -6.40
N CYS A 105 -5.67 0.86 -6.51
CA CYS A 105 -5.49 -0.19 -5.50
C CYS A 105 -5.33 -1.57 -6.14
N VAL A 106 -4.47 -2.39 -5.54
CA VAL A 106 -4.21 -3.77 -5.90
C VAL A 106 -4.32 -4.61 -4.64
N SER A 107 -5.05 -5.72 -4.72
CA SER A 107 -5.12 -6.74 -3.68
C SER A 107 -4.94 -8.12 -4.29
N CYS A 108 -4.59 -9.10 -3.46
CA CYS A 108 -4.53 -10.49 -3.85
C CYS A 108 -5.35 -11.33 -2.86
N CYS A 109 -6.05 -12.33 -3.39
CA CYS A 109 -6.67 -13.39 -2.60
C CYS A 109 -6.08 -14.72 -3.08
N SER A 110 -5.27 -15.34 -2.24
CA SER A 110 -4.43 -16.49 -2.57
C SER A 110 -3.50 -16.27 -3.77
N ASN A 111 -3.96 -16.55 -4.99
CA ASN A 111 -3.19 -16.36 -6.25
C ASN A 111 -3.99 -15.59 -7.31
N LEU A 112 -5.12 -15.00 -6.94
CA LEU A 112 -5.96 -14.23 -7.85
C LEU A 112 -5.89 -12.75 -7.49
N TRP A 113 -5.69 -11.93 -8.51
CA TRP A 113 -5.57 -10.49 -8.33
C TRP A 113 -6.94 -9.82 -8.35
N ALA A 114 -7.03 -8.74 -7.57
CA ALA A 114 -8.08 -7.75 -7.66
C ALA A 114 -7.44 -6.37 -7.87
N ILE A 115 -7.92 -5.63 -8.85
CA ILE A 115 -7.46 -4.28 -9.16
C ILE A 115 -8.64 -3.32 -9.17
N ILE A 116 -8.42 -2.14 -8.61
CA ILE A 116 -9.33 -1.00 -8.67
C ILE A 116 -8.66 0.07 -9.54
N MET A 117 -9.41 0.63 -10.48
CA MET A 117 -8.94 1.64 -11.41
C MET A 117 -9.86 2.86 -11.38
N ASP A 118 -9.27 4.03 -11.19
CA ASP A 118 -9.98 5.29 -11.03
C ASP A 118 -9.57 6.28 -12.13
N ALA A 119 -10.48 7.19 -12.48
CA ALA A 119 -10.20 8.28 -13.43
C ALA A 119 -9.49 9.48 -12.78
N GLU A 120 -9.65 9.69 -11.46
CA GLU A 120 -9.20 10.89 -10.74
C GLU A 120 -8.02 10.60 -9.78
N THR A 121 -6.99 9.86 -10.22
CA THR A 121 -5.81 9.57 -9.37
C THR A 121 -4.69 10.61 -9.49
N ASP A 122 -4.83 11.61 -10.37
CA ASP A 122 -3.79 12.56 -10.79
C ASP A 122 -2.51 11.93 -11.39
N TYR A 123 -2.53 10.60 -11.64
CA TYR A 123 -1.36 9.91 -12.18
C TYR A 123 -1.18 10.17 -13.67
N THR A 124 -0.06 10.78 -14.03
CA THR A 124 0.25 11.13 -15.43
C THR A 124 0.65 9.90 -16.24
N ASP A 125 1.44 9.02 -15.64
CA ASP A 125 1.93 7.78 -16.24
C ASP A 125 1.93 6.66 -15.22
N GLN A 126 1.75 5.42 -15.67
CA GLN A 126 1.68 4.27 -14.80
C GLN A 126 2.25 3.02 -15.47
N ILE A 127 3.03 2.27 -14.70
CA ILE A 127 3.64 1.02 -15.12
C ILE A 127 3.31 -0.08 -14.12
N CYS A 128 3.19 -1.30 -14.65
CA CYS A 128 2.81 -2.47 -13.91
C CYS A 128 3.84 -3.58 -14.14
N LYS A 129 4.26 -4.26 -13.06
CA LYS A 129 5.20 -5.38 -13.11
C LYS A 129 4.66 -6.57 -12.34
N LEU A 130 4.38 -7.64 -13.07
CA LEU A 130 4.28 -8.98 -12.51
C LEU A 130 5.68 -9.57 -12.33
N SER A 131 5.95 -10.12 -11.15
CA SER A 131 7.24 -10.73 -10.82
C SER A 131 7.06 -11.98 -9.97
N PRO A 132 7.82 -13.06 -10.22
CA PRO A 132 7.86 -14.22 -9.34
C PRO A 132 8.61 -13.95 -8.02
N LEU A 133 9.19 -12.75 -7.88
CA LEU A 133 9.86 -12.30 -6.67
C LEU A 133 9.05 -11.17 -6.05
N PHE A 134 8.73 -11.31 -4.76
CA PHE A 134 8.14 -10.21 -3.99
C PHE A 134 9.08 -8.99 -3.98
N LEU A 135 8.67 -7.95 -4.71
CA LEU A 135 9.33 -6.65 -4.87
C LEU A 135 10.75 -6.77 -5.48
N PRO A 136 10.88 -6.80 -6.81
CA PRO A 136 12.17 -6.91 -7.49
C PRO A 136 13.00 -5.62 -7.36
N LYS A 137 13.96 -5.61 -6.41
CA LYS A 137 14.80 -4.45 -6.06
C LYS A 137 15.44 -3.74 -7.27
N LYS A 138 16.06 -4.48 -8.20
CA LYS A 138 16.73 -3.89 -9.38
C LYS A 138 15.75 -3.09 -10.24
N TRP A 139 14.58 -3.66 -10.50
CA TRP A 139 13.55 -3.01 -11.31
C TRP A 139 13.01 -1.76 -10.61
N ILE A 140 12.75 -1.83 -9.29
CA ILE A 140 12.28 -0.67 -8.51
C ILE A 140 13.29 0.49 -8.60
N LEU A 141 14.58 0.21 -8.42
CA LEU A 141 15.63 1.22 -8.53
C LEU A 141 15.68 1.88 -9.91
N GLU A 142 15.56 1.07 -10.97
CA GLU A 142 15.49 1.59 -12.34
C GLU A 142 14.28 2.50 -12.57
N GLN A 143 13.13 2.19 -11.95
CA GLN A 143 11.91 2.99 -12.09
C GLN A 143 11.93 4.25 -11.22
N TRP A 144 12.49 4.19 -10.01
CA TRP A 144 12.72 5.39 -9.19
C TRP A 144 13.64 6.39 -9.90
N ASN A 145 14.69 5.92 -10.60
CA ASN A 145 15.55 6.80 -11.43
C ASN A 145 14.80 7.46 -12.60
N LYS A 146 13.61 6.97 -12.94
CA LYS A 146 12.73 7.51 -13.98
C LYS A 146 11.55 8.29 -13.38
N ASN A 147 11.59 8.62 -12.09
CA ASN A 147 10.55 9.36 -11.36
C ASN A 147 9.21 8.61 -11.20
N PHE A 148 9.21 7.29 -11.36
CA PHE A 148 8.06 6.48 -10.96
C PHE A 148 8.16 6.17 -9.48
N PHE A 149 7.06 6.26 -8.74
CA PHE A 149 6.98 5.88 -7.33
C PHE A 149 6.02 4.72 -7.14
N ILE A 150 6.27 3.86 -6.15
CA ILE A 150 5.35 2.77 -5.80
C ILE A 150 4.05 3.40 -5.28
N THR A 151 2.95 3.11 -5.95
CA THR A 151 1.61 3.59 -5.57
C THR A 151 0.73 2.48 -5.03
N SER A 152 0.85 1.27 -5.57
CA SER A 152 0.11 0.11 -5.07
C SER A 152 0.84 -1.17 -5.38
N PHE A 153 0.72 -2.17 -4.51
CA PHE A 153 1.24 -3.49 -4.76
C PHE A 153 0.53 -4.54 -3.91
N ALA A 154 0.56 -5.78 -4.38
CA ALA A 154 0.16 -6.94 -3.59
C ALA A 154 1.05 -8.13 -3.92
N GLY A 155 1.11 -9.09 -3.01
CA GLY A 155 1.76 -10.37 -3.24
C GLY A 155 0.79 -11.53 -3.09
N SER A 156 1.08 -12.61 -3.80
CA SER A 156 0.38 -13.88 -3.66
C SER A 156 0.97 -14.73 -2.54
N GLU A 157 0.26 -15.78 -2.17
CA GLU A 157 0.77 -16.82 -1.26
C GLU A 157 2.03 -17.51 -1.82
N THR A 158 2.13 -17.63 -3.15
CA THR A 158 3.27 -18.22 -3.86
C THR A 158 4.46 -17.27 -4.02
N ARG A 159 4.44 -16.11 -3.36
CA ARG A 159 5.48 -15.05 -3.40
C ARG A 159 5.60 -14.31 -4.74
N ASN A 160 4.69 -14.55 -5.68
CA ASN A 160 4.54 -13.68 -6.83
C ASN A 160 4.07 -12.30 -6.34
N SER A 161 4.37 -11.27 -7.10
CA SER A 161 3.94 -9.92 -6.78
C SER A 161 3.53 -9.15 -7.99
N LEU A 162 2.54 -8.31 -7.77
CA LEU A 162 2.07 -7.31 -8.69
C LEU A 162 2.43 -5.95 -8.10
N LEU A 163 3.31 -5.25 -8.80
CA LEU A 163 3.79 -3.94 -8.39
C LEU A 163 3.35 -2.90 -9.41
N VAL A 164 2.72 -1.82 -8.92
CA VAL A 164 2.30 -0.67 -9.71
C VAL A 164 3.08 0.53 -9.25
N MET A 165 3.73 1.21 -10.20
CA MET A 165 4.43 2.46 -9.97
C MET A 165 3.88 3.53 -10.90
N SER A 166 3.73 4.75 -10.40
CA SER A 166 3.10 5.86 -11.13
C SER A 166 3.90 7.16 -11.03
N LYS A 167 3.71 8.04 -12.02
CA LYS A 167 4.16 9.44 -12.04
C LYS A 167 3.00 10.37 -11.70
N GLY A 168 3.31 11.63 -11.38
CA GLY A 168 2.30 12.63 -11.00
C GLY A 168 1.85 12.52 -9.55
N VAL A 169 2.51 11.68 -8.75
CA VAL A 169 2.35 11.67 -7.30
C VAL A 169 3.03 12.89 -6.67
N MET A 170 2.57 13.29 -5.49
CA MET A 170 3.17 14.39 -4.73
C MET A 170 4.44 13.97 -3.96
N TYR A 171 4.83 12.70 -4.03
CA TYR A 171 5.94 12.16 -3.24
C TYR A 171 7.28 12.72 -3.69
N THR A 172 8.12 13.13 -2.73
CA THR A 172 9.46 13.65 -3.01
C THR A 172 10.55 12.61 -2.75
N GLN A 173 10.32 11.72 -1.78
CA GLN A 173 11.23 10.63 -1.42
C GLN A 173 10.41 9.40 -1.04
N GLN A 174 10.92 8.21 -1.35
CA GLN A 174 10.26 6.96 -1.00
C GLN A 174 11.27 5.94 -0.50
N SER A 175 10.86 5.16 0.49
CA SER A 175 11.62 4.03 1.03
C SER A 175 10.68 2.86 1.27
N TYR A 176 11.20 1.64 1.19
CA TYR A 176 10.42 0.46 1.53
C TYR A 176 11.24 -0.51 2.37
N LYS A 177 10.55 -1.29 3.21
CA LYS A 177 11.14 -2.36 4.00
C LYS A 177 10.36 -3.65 3.78
N VAL A 178 11.10 -4.73 3.53
CA VAL A 178 10.55 -6.09 3.50
C VAL A 178 11.02 -6.83 4.75
N SER A 179 10.11 -7.45 5.48
CA SER A 179 10.41 -8.15 6.74
C SER A 179 9.48 -9.36 6.91
N ARG A 180 9.90 -10.36 7.69
CA ARG A 180 9.03 -11.50 8.07
C ARG A 180 8.08 -11.15 9.22
N SER A 181 8.43 -10.15 10.02
CA SER A 181 7.57 -9.57 11.06
C SER A 181 7.16 -8.15 10.66
N PHE A 182 6.03 -7.67 11.18
CA PHE A 182 5.60 -6.31 10.94
C PHE A 182 6.64 -5.31 11.48
N PRO A 183 7.21 -4.41 10.65
CA PRO A 183 8.41 -3.66 11.00
C PRO A 183 8.11 -2.37 11.78
N TYR A 184 7.41 -2.46 12.92
CA TYR A 184 6.95 -1.31 13.72
C TYR A 184 8.07 -0.33 14.11
N ILE A 185 9.22 -0.84 14.59
CA ILE A 185 10.37 -0.01 14.98
C ILE A 185 10.88 0.85 13.81
N TRP A 186 10.89 0.28 12.60
CA TRP A 186 11.34 0.99 11.41
C TRP A 186 10.34 2.07 10.98
N ILE A 187 9.04 1.77 11.05
CA ILE A 187 7.97 2.74 10.77
C ILE A 187 8.09 3.93 11.74
N ASN A 188 8.23 3.67 13.05
CA ASN A 188 8.38 4.73 14.05
C ASN A 188 9.62 5.60 13.83
N LYS A 189 10.73 5.00 13.40
CA LYS A 189 11.94 5.77 13.03
C LYS A 189 11.65 6.66 11.81
N LYS A 190 10.93 6.13 10.82
CA LYS A 190 10.60 6.84 9.58
C LYS A 190 9.57 7.95 9.76
N TRP A 191 8.57 7.79 10.63
CA TRP A 191 7.66 8.88 11.01
C TRP A 191 8.41 10.08 11.60
N LYS A 192 9.44 9.85 12.43
CA LYS A 192 10.32 10.93 12.95
C LYS A 192 11.16 11.61 11.87
N GLU A 193 11.31 10.98 10.70
CA GLU A 193 11.99 11.50 9.52
C GLU A 193 10.99 12.11 8.51
N ASP A 194 9.74 12.36 8.91
CA ASP A 194 8.65 12.92 8.06
C ASP A 194 8.21 12.00 6.89
N PHE A 195 8.54 10.70 6.98
CA PHE A 195 7.98 9.71 6.07
C PHE A 195 6.66 9.18 6.63
N HIS A 196 5.69 9.00 5.75
CA HIS A 196 4.39 8.41 6.08
C HIS A 196 4.17 7.14 5.28
N VAL A 197 3.49 6.14 5.84
CA VAL A 197 3.11 4.92 5.12
C VAL A 197 2.13 5.28 4.02
N THR A 198 2.46 4.91 2.78
CA THR A 198 1.62 5.19 1.60
C THR A 198 1.11 3.93 0.93
N SER A 199 1.74 2.79 1.16
CA SER A 199 1.27 1.50 0.66
C SER A 199 1.83 0.37 1.51
N MET A 200 1.05 -0.69 1.67
CA MET A 200 1.43 -1.89 2.39
C MET A 200 0.93 -3.11 1.64
N GLY A 201 1.64 -4.22 1.78
CA GLY A 201 1.23 -5.48 1.21
C GLY A 201 2.02 -6.63 1.77
N THR A 202 1.53 -7.84 1.53
CA THR A 202 2.13 -9.07 2.01
C THR A 202 2.37 -10.04 0.86
N ALA A 203 3.29 -10.97 1.05
CA ALA A 203 3.48 -12.12 0.17
C ALA A 203 3.92 -13.31 1.00
N GLY A 204 3.02 -14.28 1.17
CA GLY A 204 3.17 -15.34 2.16
C GLY A 204 3.32 -14.76 3.57
N ASN A 205 4.44 -15.02 4.24
CA ASN A 205 4.74 -14.53 5.59
C ASN A 205 5.57 -13.25 5.62
N ARG A 206 5.76 -12.57 4.49
CA ARG A 206 6.54 -11.33 4.44
C ARG A 206 5.64 -10.13 4.31
N TRP A 207 5.93 -9.13 5.13
CA TRP A 207 5.40 -7.79 5.05
C TRP A 207 6.29 -6.94 4.17
N CYS A 208 5.67 -6.07 3.38
CA CYS A 208 6.35 -4.94 2.79
C CYS A 208 5.58 -3.66 3.14
N ILE A 209 6.33 -2.66 3.60
CA ILE A 209 5.81 -1.34 3.94
C ILE A 209 6.56 -0.35 3.07
N VAL A 210 5.81 0.49 2.36
CA VAL A 210 6.31 1.60 1.56
C VAL A 210 5.95 2.89 2.29
N MET A 211 6.94 3.72 2.55
CA MET A 211 6.77 5.03 3.16
C MET A 211 7.33 6.12 2.25
N SER A 212 6.61 7.23 2.15
CA SER A 212 6.96 8.34 1.28
C SER A 212 6.91 9.68 2.04
N ARG A 213 7.76 10.63 1.64
CA ARG A 213 7.71 12.03 2.08
C ARG A 213 6.74 12.82 1.20
N ASN A 214 6.17 13.88 1.77
CA ASN A 214 5.16 14.71 1.10
C ASN A 214 3.92 13.90 0.67
N ALA A 215 3.49 12.96 1.51
CA ALA A 215 2.32 12.12 1.26
C ALA A 215 0.99 12.84 1.56
N GLY A 216 1.03 14.04 2.15
CA GLY A 216 -0.17 14.80 2.53
C GLY A 216 -0.84 14.31 3.81
N PHE A 217 -0.08 13.69 4.73
CA PHE A 217 -0.55 13.29 6.06
C PHE A 217 0.17 14.08 7.15
N SER A 218 -0.57 14.48 8.18
CA SER A 218 -0.07 15.20 9.35
C SER A 218 0.19 14.28 10.53
N ASP A 219 -0.62 13.23 10.66
CA ASP A 219 -0.45 12.21 11.66
C ASP A 219 -0.82 10.82 11.12
N GLN A 220 -0.19 9.79 11.69
CA GLN A 220 -0.41 8.40 11.32
C GLN A 220 -0.29 7.47 12.53
N VAL A 221 -1.24 6.54 12.61
CA VAL A 221 -1.22 5.43 13.56
C VAL A 221 -1.32 4.11 12.82
N VAL A 222 -0.75 3.08 13.44
CA VAL A 222 -0.88 1.70 12.99
C VAL A 222 -1.57 0.90 14.05
N GLU A 223 -2.53 0.11 13.61
CA GLU A 223 -3.22 -0.86 14.43
C GLU A 223 -2.92 -2.24 13.82
N LEU A 224 -2.27 -3.10 14.61
CA LEU A 224 -1.84 -4.44 14.22
C LEU A 224 -2.71 -5.46 14.96
N ASP A 225 -3.10 -6.51 14.24
CA ASP A 225 -3.90 -7.62 14.74
C ASP A 225 -5.35 -7.23 14.97
N PHE A 226 -6.24 -7.73 14.11
CA PHE A 226 -7.65 -7.35 14.12
C PHE A 226 -8.58 -8.55 14.19
N LEU A 227 -9.33 -8.56 15.28
CA LEU A 227 -10.75 -8.86 15.28
C LEU A 227 -11.45 -7.62 14.67
N TYR A 228 -11.74 -7.61 13.38
CA TYR A 228 -12.50 -6.51 12.75
C TYR A 228 -13.99 -6.87 12.71
N PRO A 229 -14.93 -5.96 13.04
CA PRO A 229 -14.72 -4.57 13.47
C PRO A 229 -14.23 -4.46 14.91
N SER A 230 -13.18 -3.66 15.13
CA SER A 230 -12.74 -3.31 16.49
C SER A 230 -13.24 -1.91 16.85
N GLU A 231 -13.67 -1.73 18.10
CA GLU A 231 -14.03 -0.42 18.68
C GLU A 231 -12.90 0.60 18.54
N VAL A 232 -11.65 0.13 18.46
CA VAL A 232 -10.47 0.95 18.28
C VAL A 232 -10.50 1.65 16.92
N ILE A 233 -10.78 0.95 15.82
CA ILE A 233 -10.84 1.60 14.50
C ILE A 233 -11.96 2.63 14.46
N GLN A 234 -13.15 2.29 14.97
CA GLN A 234 -14.27 3.23 14.97
C GLN A 234 -13.93 4.49 15.76
N ARG A 235 -13.31 4.34 16.95
CA ARG A 235 -12.82 5.48 17.74
C ARG A 235 -11.83 6.35 16.96
N ARG A 236 -10.88 5.76 16.22
CA ARG A 236 -9.94 6.52 15.40
C ARG A 236 -10.63 7.27 14.26
N LEU A 237 -11.62 6.64 13.62
CA LEU A 237 -12.43 7.30 12.60
C LEU A 237 -13.20 8.50 13.19
N ASP A 238 -13.78 8.33 14.39
CA ASP A 238 -14.45 9.42 15.13
C ASP A 238 -13.48 10.54 15.55
N GLU A 239 -12.22 10.21 15.82
CA GLU A 239 -11.12 11.17 16.07
C GLU A 239 -10.66 11.93 14.80
N GLY A 240 -11.22 11.60 13.63
CA GLY A 240 -10.90 12.25 12.35
C GLY A 240 -9.78 11.59 11.55
N TYR A 241 -9.32 10.40 11.95
CA TYR A 241 -8.43 9.60 11.11
C TYR A 241 -9.22 8.93 9.97
N MET A 242 -8.53 8.64 8.88
CA MET A 242 -9.05 7.82 7.79
C MET A 242 -8.13 6.63 7.53
N ILE A 243 -8.69 5.50 7.13
CA ILE A 243 -7.91 4.35 6.67
C ILE A 243 -7.27 4.69 5.33
N THR A 244 -5.95 4.56 5.25
CA THR A 244 -5.14 4.92 4.06
C THR A 244 -4.26 3.79 3.54
N ALA A 245 -4.04 2.73 4.33
CA ALA A 245 -3.40 1.51 3.85
C ALA A 245 -3.85 0.30 4.68
N THR A 246 -4.02 -0.82 4.00
CA THR A 246 -4.48 -2.07 4.61
C THR A 246 -3.68 -3.22 4.03
N ALA A 247 -3.20 -4.13 4.88
CA ALA A 247 -2.52 -5.34 4.43
C ALA A 247 -2.75 -6.46 5.43
N ALA A 248 -2.79 -7.70 4.94
CA ALA A 248 -3.00 -8.85 5.78
C ALA A 248 -2.13 -10.03 5.34
N SER A 249 -1.55 -10.69 6.33
CA SER A 249 -0.89 -11.99 6.20
C SER A 249 -1.87 -13.10 6.60
N LEU A 250 -1.47 -14.36 6.49
CA LEU A 250 -2.31 -15.49 6.95
C LEU A 250 -2.62 -15.47 8.45
N ALA A 251 -1.83 -14.75 9.25
CA ALA A 251 -1.96 -14.75 10.71
C ALA A 251 -2.39 -13.40 11.28
N GLN A 252 -2.07 -12.29 10.62
CA GLN A 252 -2.22 -10.94 11.16
C GLN A 252 -2.65 -9.97 10.07
N SER A 253 -3.49 -9.02 10.46
CA SER A 253 -3.92 -7.89 9.63
C SER A 253 -3.34 -6.59 10.20
N ALA A 254 -3.06 -5.62 9.33
CA ALA A 254 -2.55 -4.31 9.71
C ALA A 254 -3.32 -3.22 8.96
N VAL A 255 -3.71 -2.18 9.68
CA VAL A 255 -4.41 -1.01 9.15
C VAL A 255 -3.63 0.24 9.56
N ILE A 256 -3.34 1.08 8.59
CA ILE A 256 -2.81 2.42 8.80
C ILE A 256 -3.98 3.40 8.73
N LEU A 257 -4.07 4.24 9.76
CA LEU A 257 -5.00 5.35 9.80
C LEU A 257 -4.21 6.66 9.80
N SER A 258 -4.64 7.63 9.02
CA SER A 258 -3.94 8.92 8.83
C SER A 258 -4.89 10.11 8.92
N ILE A 259 -4.36 11.25 9.37
CA ILE A 259 -5.04 12.55 9.28
C ILE A 259 -4.44 13.32 8.09
N PRO A 260 -5.22 13.72 7.07
CA PRO A 260 -4.72 14.55 5.97
C PRO A 260 -4.14 15.89 6.46
N SER A 261 -3.03 16.35 5.89
CA SER A 261 -2.38 17.63 6.28
C SER A 261 -3.16 18.86 5.80
N ASN A 262 -3.75 18.77 4.60
CA ASN A 262 -4.65 19.79 4.11
C ASN A 262 -6.04 19.37 4.53
N LYS A 263 -6.76 20.21 5.29
CA LYS A 263 -8.22 20.13 5.31
C LYS A 263 -8.67 20.57 3.92
N PRO A 264 -9.07 19.68 3.00
CA PRO A 264 -9.78 20.20 1.84
C PRO A 264 -11.08 20.79 2.40
N GLY A 265 -11.45 21.97 1.97
CA GLY A 265 -12.77 22.55 2.27
C GLY A 265 -13.93 21.77 1.62
N ASP A 266 -13.81 20.45 1.43
CA ASP A 266 -14.85 19.57 0.95
C ASP A 266 -15.46 18.85 2.17
N GLU A 267 -16.66 19.29 2.52
CA GLU A 267 -17.49 18.86 3.66
C GLU A 267 -17.97 17.39 3.57
N ASN A 268 -17.26 16.49 2.88
CA ASN A 268 -17.75 15.13 2.57
C ASN A 268 -16.65 14.06 2.52
N GLU A 269 -15.61 14.11 3.37
CA GLU A 269 -14.69 12.97 3.53
C GLU A 269 -15.31 11.89 4.45
N THR A 270 -16.49 11.39 4.09
CA THR A 270 -17.06 10.23 4.78
C THR A 270 -16.40 8.96 4.26
N GLN A 271 -15.91 8.14 5.19
CA GLN A 271 -15.35 6.82 4.89
C GLN A 271 -16.26 5.73 5.46
N GLU A 272 -16.54 4.72 4.65
CA GLU A 272 -17.28 3.54 5.06
C GLU A 272 -16.46 2.27 4.87
N THR A 273 -16.62 1.34 5.79
CA THR A 273 -15.90 0.07 5.81
C THR A 273 -16.87 -1.10 5.71
N LEU A 274 -16.48 -2.15 5.00
CA LEU A 274 -17.30 -3.34 4.81
C LEU A 274 -16.44 -4.59 4.86
N VAL A 275 -16.90 -5.60 5.61
CA VAL A 275 -16.33 -6.95 5.60
C VAL A 275 -17.30 -7.90 4.94
N THR A 276 -16.82 -8.64 3.94
CA THR A 276 -17.62 -9.67 3.25
C THR A 276 -16.80 -10.92 2.97
N PRO A 277 -17.39 -12.13 3.03
CA PRO A 277 -16.68 -13.37 2.70
C PRO A 277 -16.31 -13.48 1.21
N LYS A 278 -17.04 -12.78 0.35
CA LYS A 278 -16.79 -12.73 -1.10
C LYS A 278 -16.43 -11.31 -1.52
N PHE A 279 -15.83 -11.17 -2.69
CA PHE A 279 -15.56 -9.85 -3.27
C PHE A 279 -16.86 -9.02 -3.34
N PRO A 280 -16.87 -7.74 -2.93
CA PRO A 280 -18.08 -6.97 -2.65
C PRO A 280 -18.76 -6.38 -3.92
N SER A 281 -18.85 -7.14 -5.02
CA SER A 281 -19.30 -6.62 -6.32
C SER A 281 -20.70 -5.99 -6.32
N ALA A 282 -21.64 -6.55 -5.54
CA ALA A 282 -22.98 -6.00 -5.39
C ALA A 282 -22.96 -4.65 -4.65
N HIS A 283 -22.22 -4.56 -3.54
CA HIS A 283 -22.10 -3.36 -2.73
C HIS A 283 -21.42 -2.22 -3.49
N VAL A 284 -20.42 -2.52 -4.31
CA VAL A 284 -19.77 -1.51 -5.17
C VAL A 284 -20.80 -0.84 -6.08
N LYS A 285 -21.66 -1.62 -6.72
CA LYS A 285 -22.71 -1.09 -7.62
C LYS A 285 -23.78 -0.30 -6.87
N GLU A 286 -24.08 -0.65 -5.62
CA GLU A 286 -25.01 0.09 -4.77
C GLU A 286 -24.42 1.41 -4.25
N LYS A 287 -23.10 1.45 -4.05
CA LYS A 287 -22.36 2.60 -3.50
C LYS A 287 -22.00 3.65 -4.55
N TRP A 288 -21.77 3.27 -5.80
CA TRP A 288 -21.49 4.23 -6.88
C TRP A 288 -22.53 5.34 -7.05
N PRO A 289 -23.86 5.08 -7.04
CA PRO A 289 -24.88 6.14 -7.10
C PRO A 289 -24.86 7.09 -5.89
N LYS A 290 -24.28 6.66 -4.77
CA LYS A 290 -24.11 7.45 -3.54
C LYS A 290 -22.76 8.18 -3.50
N ASN A 291 -22.02 8.18 -4.61
CA ASN A 291 -20.66 8.73 -4.74
C ASN A 291 -19.64 8.12 -3.76
N LEU A 292 -19.87 6.88 -3.34
CA LEU A 292 -18.95 6.10 -2.51
C LEU A 292 -18.16 5.15 -3.41
N TYR A 293 -16.84 5.32 -3.42
CA TYR A 293 -15.92 4.62 -4.32
C TYR A 293 -14.90 3.81 -3.52
N LEU A 294 -14.54 2.63 -4.02
CA LEU A 294 -13.49 1.81 -3.39
C LEU A 294 -12.18 2.58 -3.35
N SER A 295 -11.57 2.68 -2.16
CA SER A 295 -10.27 3.31 -1.94
C SER A 295 -9.20 2.27 -1.61
N HIS A 296 -9.51 1.36 -0.69
CA HIS A 296 -8.61 0.30 -0.27
C HIS A 296 -9.34 -1.03 -0.20
N LEU A 297 -8.60 -2.10 -0.48
CA LEU A 297 -9.11 -3.46 -0.49
C LEU A 297 -8.03 -4.40 0.03
N CYS A 298 -8.42 -5.32 0.91
CA CYS A 298 -7.53 -6.35 1.42
C CYS A 298 -8.31 -7.66 1.61
N ASN A 299 -7.64 -8.80 1.43
CA ASN A 299 -8.17 -10.10 1.83
C ASN A 299 -7.26 -10.68 2.92
N GLY A 300 -7.86 -11.07 4.04
CA GLY A 300 -7.09 -11.53 5.19
C GLY A 300 -7.95 -12.19 6.26
N PRO A 301 -7.30 -12.80 7.26
CA PRO A 301 -8.00 -13.36 8.40
C PRO A 301 -8.81 -12.25 9.08
N THR A 302 -10.10 -12.51 9.24
CA THR A 302 -11.00 -11.69 10.04
C THR A 302 -11.73 -12.63 10.97
N VAL A 303 -11.82 -12.29 12.25
CA VAL A 303 -12.53 -13.15 13.18
C VAL A 303 -14.02 -12.90 13.01
N CYS A 304 -14.75 -13.99 12.70
CA CYS A 304 -16.20 -14.03 12.68
C CYS A 304 -16.76 -14.12 14.09
#